data_AF-A0AA36NF67-F1
#
_entry.id   AF-A0AA36NF67-F1
#
_cell.length_a   1.000
_cell.length_b   1.000
_cell.length_c   1.000
_cell.angle_alpha   90.00
_cell.angle_beta   90.00
_cell.angle_gamma   90.00
#
_symmetry.space_group_name_H-M   'P 1'
#
loop_
_entity.id
_entity.type
_entity.pdbx_description
1 polymer ?
#
loop_
_entity_poly.entity_id
_entity_poly.type
_entity_poly.pdbx_seq_one_letter_code
_entity_poly.pdbx_strand_id
1 'polypeptide(L)'
;MPYEEDGESWDLNYAQHVDGMAENRPGHKKFDAYRLPKWVKHPLSHPFSGITIGPDAYAYACLNGSLDGLTNFLGWGPAHIACMYGNMDMLKACTEQELSAQTFNGETPAWYSVRYGTPWCLQWLVEHGADTTTPDLNGNAPAQLIHLNNRNDGPEMEWLEAAIKGELTDKKNQQAQEAKLKKWRFEGLDDKAEDWLDKNKAKQRKHLYKTGDFADPYPLPAPEELWAKMDLPRSTIPRPPAKSKPPLPVAMLFPGQGSQYKGMLQNCLEIPAVEKMLEKAEAVLGWSVKKLCLEGPEEQLSATEYCQPIMFVAGMAGIELMKQTKREMVDRVQAVAGLSLGEYTAICAAGVLEFEDCLQLVKLRAAAMQKATETSPQSMCSVAGLDRNTVERLCKEAKGDSPDAVCQIANVLFPAGFTCGGSKAAIDKLCELATKARALQARPIKTGGAFHTPLMEPAKKELEQAIDAAFPKMKPPRCAVYFNITGKKVPAGSKPAEFVDYMKRQMTSEVLWEQTVRHMVFDGVKDFFEVGPHKQLKAMIKRIDQDAFKRTENIAV
;
A
#
# COMPACT_ATOMS: atom_id res chain seq x y z
N MET A 1 -15.41 9.65 -37.80
CA MET A 1 -16.88 9.51 -37.71
C MET A 1 -17.39 10.78 -37.04
N PRO A 2 -18.45 11.43 -37.55
CA PRO A 2 -19.05 12.55 -36.84
C PRO A 2 -19.57 12.05 -35.49
N TYR A 3 -19.24 12.79 -34.43
CA TYR A 3 -19.73 12.56 -33.09
C TYR A 3 -21.07 13.30 -32.97
N GLU A 4 -22.13 12.58 -32.60
CA GLU A 4 -23.43 13.18 -32.29
C GLU A 4 -23.66 13.13 -30.79
N GLU A 5 -23.85 14.31 -30.19
CA GLU A 5 -24.36 14.47 -28.83
C GLU A 5 -25.37 15.62 -28.86
N ASP A 6 -26.53 15.42 -28.24
CA ASP A 6 -27.65 16.36 -28.18
C ASP A 6 -28.23 16.87 -29.52
N GLY A 7 -28.13 16.09 -30.60
CA GLY A 7 -28.87 16.31 -31.85
C GLY A 7 -28.29 17.34 -32.82
N GLU A 8 -27.08 17.85 -32.57
CA GLU A 8 -26.33 18.66 -33.53
C GLU A 8 -25.09 17.92 -34.03
N SER A 9 -24.89 17.91 -35.36
CA SER A 9 -23.71 17.31 -35.99
C SER A 9 -22.58 18.33 -36.07
N TRP A 10 -21.44 18.03 -35.45
CA TRP A 10 -20.27 18.91 -35.47
C TRP A 10 -19.26 18.47 -36.52
N ASP A 11 -18.98 19.36 -37.48
CA ASP A 11 -17.94 19.16 -38.49
C ASP A 11 -16.58 19.60 -37.92
N LEU A 12 -15.63 18.68 -37.84
CA LEU A 12 -14.33 18.85 -37.15
C LEU A 12 -13.32 19.65 -38.00
N ASN A 13 -13.72 20.81 -38.53
CA ASN A 13 -12.78 21.74 -39.13
C ASN A 13 -12.50 22.91 -38.18
N TYR A 14 -11.72 22.61 -37.13
CA TYR A 14 -11.32 23.51 -36.04
C TYR A 14 -10.64 24.82 -36.48
N ALA A 15 -10.25 24.92 -37.76
CA ALA A 15 -9.52 26.05 -38.31
C ALA A 15 -10.39 27.29 -38.62
N GLN A 16 -11.73 27.19 -38.59
CA GLN A 16 -12.61 28.24 -39.15
C GLN A 16 -13.38 29.10 -38.13
N HIS A 17 -13.17 28.96 -36.81
CA HIS A 17 -13.92 29.74 -35.82
C HIS A 17 -13.05 30.65 -34.96
N VAL A 18 -12.93 31.91 -35.39
CA VAL A 18 -12.32 33.01 -34.61
C VAL A 18 -13.22 33.41 -33.41
N ASP A 19 -14.54 33.22 -33.52
CA ASP A 19 -15.51 33.54 -32.46
C ASP A 19 -15.77 32.39 -31.46
N GLY A 20 -15.11 31.24 -31.63
CA GLY A 20 -15.26 30.07 -30.75
C GLY A 20 -14.35 30.06 -29.51
N MET A 21 -13.51 31.07 -29.32
CA MET A 21 -12.53 31.05 -28.23
C MET A 21 -13.17 31.43 -26.89
N ALA A 22 -12.96 30.59 -25.86
CA ALA A 22 -13.50 30.82 -24.52
C ALA A 22 -13.08 32.17 -23.91
N GLU A 23 -11.94 32.73 -24.32
CA GLU A 23 -11.42 34.04 -23.93
C GLU A 23 -12.14 35.25 -24.56
N ASN A 24 -12.93 35.03 -25.61
CA ASN A 24 -13.74 36.08 -26.27
C ASN A 24 -15.20 36.12 -25.75
N ARG A 25 -15.54 35.29 -24.76
CA ARG A 25 -16.89 35.25 -24.17
C ARG A 25 -17.09 36.38 -23.13
N PRO A 26 -18.31 36.96 -23.00
CA PRO A 26 -18.60 37.99 -22.00
C PRO A 26 -18.28 37.50 -20.57
N GLY A 27 -17.51 38.29 -19.83
CA GLY A 27 -17.11 37.98 -18.44
C GLY A 27 -15.73 37.32 -18.28
N HIS A 28 -15.05 36.97 -19.37
CA HIS A 28 -13.66 36.50 -19.36
C HIS A 28 -12.69 37.61 -19.77
N LYS A 29 -11.49 37.63 -19.17
CA LYS A 29 -10.38 38.49 -19.62
C LYS A 29 -9.60 37.74 -20.72
N LYS A 30 -9.01 38.47 -21.67
CA LYS A 30 -8.08 37.89 -22.66
C LYS A 30 -6.86 37.28 -21.96
N PHE A 31 -6.30 36.19 -22.49
CA PHE A 31 -5.20 35.45 -21.84
C PHE A 31 -3.96 36.32 -21.53
N ASP A 32 -3.66 37.28 -22.39
CA ASP A 32 -2.56 38.25 -22.23
C ASP A 32 -2.84 39.34 -21.20
N ALA A 33 -4.08 39.50 -20.75
CA ALA A 33 -4.48 40.41 -19.69
C ALA A 33 -4.26 39.83 -18.27
N TYR A 34 -3.91 38.55 -18.14
CA TYR A 34 -3.56 37.92 -16.88
C TYR A 34 -2.09 38.18 -16.52
N ARG A 35 -1.81 38.48 -15.23
CA ARG A 35 -0.42 38.56 -14.73
C ARG A 35 0.17 37.15 -14.56
N LEU A 36 0.73 36.60 -15.64
CA LEU A 36 1.37 35.27 -15.67
C LEU A 36 2.91 35.39 -15.68
N PRO A 37 3.66 34.39 -15.16
CA PRO A 37 5.12 34.33 -15.28
C PRO A 37 5.59 34.29 -16.74
N LYS A 38 6.73 34.93 -17.05
CA LYS A 38 7.23 35.14 -18.43
C LYS A 38 7.45 33.87 -19.28
N TRP A 39 7.55 32.70 -18.65
CA TRP A 39 7.74 31.41 -19.33
C TRP A 39 6.41 30.72 -19.70
N VAL A 40 5.27 31.22 -19.22
CA VAL A 40 3.94 30.73 -19.59
C VAL A 40 3.54 31.39 -20.91
N LYS A 41 3.29 30.57 -21.95
CA LYS A 41 2.83 31.03 -23.27
C LYS A 41 1.38 30.64 -23.52
N HIS A 42 0.69 31.40 -24.38
CA HIS A 42 -0.66 31.05 -24.81
C HIS A 42 -0.64 29.64 -25.43
N PRO A 43 -1.54 28.73 -25.03
CA PRO A 43 -1.56 27.36 -25.54
C PRO A 43 -1.78 27.29 -27.06
N LEU A 44 -2.33 28.36 -27.68
CA LEU A 44 -2.48 28.49 -29.13
C LEU A 44 -1.39 29.33 -29.82
N SER A 45 -0.49 30.00 -29.09
CA SER A 45 0.67 30.70 -29.68
C SER A 45 1.92 29.84 -29.76
N HIS A 46 1.81 28.57 -29.35
CA HIS A 46 2.88 27.58 -29.44
C HIS A 46 2.30 26.29 -30.04
N PRO A 47 2.73 25.87 -31.24
CA PRO A 47 2.19 24.67 -31.90
C PRO A 47 2.54 23.35 -31.19
N PHE A 48 3.32 23.41 -30.10
CA PHE A 48 3.67 22.29 -29.23
C PHE A 48 3.08 22.53 -27.83
N SER A 49 1.98 21.87 -27.50
CA SER A 49 1.41 21.83 -26.14
C SER A 49 1.35 20.38 -25.66
N GLY A 50 1.65 20.07 -24.40
CA GLY A 50 1.45 18.71 -23.88
C GLY A 50 2.20 18.36 -22.59
N ILE A 51 1.50 17.66 -21.70
CA ILE A 51 1.90 17.17 -20.38
C ILE A 51 2.92 16.01 -20.52
N THR A 52 3.94 15.97 -19.67
CA THR A 52 4.94 14.88 -19.61
C THR A 52 4.45 13.69 -18.77
N ILE A 53 4.49 12.46 -19.31
CA ILE A 53 4.23 11.17 -18.63
C ILE A 53 5.58 10.47 -18.32
N GLY A 54 5.69 9.81 -17.17
CA GLY A 54 6.92 9.16 -16.70
C GLY A 54 7.21 7.76 -17.31
N PRO A 55 8.46 7.25 -17.19
CA PRO A 55 8.93 6.02 -17.87
C PRO A 55 8.33 4.70 -17.34
N ASP A 56 7.94 4.65 -16.07
CA ASP A 56 7.32 3.53 -15.36
C ASP A 56 5.89 3.23 -15.84
N ALA A 57 5.12 4.29 -16.12
CA ALA A 57 3.79 4.19 -16.71
C ALA A 57 3.82 3.67 -18.17
N TYR A 58 4.97 3.79 -18.86
CA TYR A 58 5.13 3.35 -20.24
C TYR A 58 5.54 1.86 -20.35
N ALA A 59 6.45 1.39 -19.48
CA ALA A 59 6.89 -0.02 -19.46
C ALA A 59 5.77 -1.00 -19.07
N TYR A 60 4.87 -0.59 -18.17
CA TYR A 60 3.71 -1.39 -17.77
C TYR A 60 2.73 -1.64 -18.93
N ALA A 61 2.59 -0.66 -19.84
CA ALA A 61 1.71 -0.78 -20.99
C ALA A 61 2.26 -1.73 -22.07
N CYS A 62 3.58 -1.88 -22.21
CA CYS A 62 4.22 -2.76 -23.21
C CYS A 62 4.10 -4.26 -22.88
N LEU A 63 4.10 -4.62 -21.60
CA LEU A 63 4.18 -6.02 -21.15
C LEU A 63 2.82 -6.75 -21.08
N ASN A 64 1.72 -6.01 -21.03
CA ASN A 64 0.39 -6.55 -20.72
C ASN A 64 -0.67 -6.39 -21.83
N GLY A 65 -0.24 -6.00 -23.02
CA GLY A 65 -1.10 -5.84 -24.19
C GLY A 65 -0.35 -5.01 -25.24
N SER A 66 -0.38 -5.45 -26.49
CA SER A 66 0.41 -4.85 -27.56
C SER A 66 0.10 -3.35 -27.70
N LEU A 67 1.16 -2.53 -27.56
CA LEU A 67 1.18 -1.12 -27.96
C LEU A 67 1.54 -0.99 -29.45
N ASP A 68 1.32 -2.03 -30.26
CA ASP A 68 1.81 -2.07 -31.64
C ASP A 68 1.34 -0.82 -32.40
N GLY A 69 2.31 0.02 -32.75
CA GLY A 69 2.09 1.30 -33.46
C GLY A 69 1.73 2.51 -32.60
N LEU A 70 1.65 2.41 -31.27
CA LEU A 70 1.40 3.55 -30.37
C LEU A 70 2.68 4.34 -30.13
N THR A 71 2.77 5.48 -30.78
CA THR A 71 3.83 6.45 -30.56
C THR A 71 3.34 7.68 -29.81
N ASN A 72 4.22 8.37 -29.09
CA ASN A 72 3.91 9.73 -28.65
C ASN A 72 3.83 10.69 -29.87
N PHE A 73 3.53 11.97 -29.63
CA PHE A 73 3.42 12.98 -30.69
C PHE A 73 4.73 13.25 -31.48
N LEU A 74 5.87 12.70 -31.03
CA LEU A 74 7.15 12.75 -31.74
C LEU A 74 7.48 11.46 -32.50
N GLY A 75 6.57 10.47 -32.50
CA GLY A 75 6.81 9.18 -33.13
C GLY A 75 7.64 8.23 -32.26
N TRP A 76 7.83 8.53 -30.97
CA TRP A 76 8.60 7.64 -30.09
C TRP A 76 7.74 6.47 -29.64
N GLY A 77 8.19 5.27 -30.00
CA GLY A 77 7.63 4.00 -29.53
C GLY A 77 8.46 3.36 -28.41
N PRO A 78 8.04 2.17 -27.93
CA PRO A 78 8.66 1.45 -26.82
C PRO A 78 10.18 1.22 -26.97
N ALA A 79 10.64 0.78 -28.13
CA ALA A 79 12.05 0.48 -28.38
C ALA A 79 12.95 1.73 -28.25
N HIS A 80 12.46 2.91 -28.65
CA HIS A 80 13.20 4.18 -28.53
C HIS A 80 13.44 4.56 -27.06
N ILE A 81 12.41 4.38 -26.23
CA ILE A 81 12.46 4.69 -24.80
C ILE A 81 13.35 3.67 -24.08
N ALA A 82 13.24 2.38 -24.44
CA ALA A 82 14.10 1.33 -23.89
C ALA A 82 15.59 1.61 -24.18
N CYS A 83 15.93 1.99 -25.41
CA CYS A 83 17.30 2.33 -25.81
C CYS A 83 17.84 3.60 -25.17
N MET A 84 16.98 4.61 -24.94
CA MET A 84 17.34 5.83 -24.22
C MET A 84 17.76 5.53 -22.77
N TYR A 85 16.98 4.69 -22.07
CA TYR A 85 17.19 4.39 -20.65
C TYR A 85 18.00 3.12 -20.38
N GLY A 86 18.41 2.40 -21.42
CA GLY A 86 19.19 1.16 -21.27
C GLY A 86 18.41 0.01 -20.64
N ASN A 87 17.08 0.02 -20.74
CA ASN A 87 16.20 -0.96 -20.12
C ASN A 87 16.04 -2.18 -21.04
N MET A 88 16.83 -3.23 -20.78
CA MET A 88 16.84 -4.45 -21.58
C MET A 88 15.55 -5.26 -21.49
N ASP A 89 14.86 -5.24 -20.36
CA ASP A 89 13.60 -6.00 -20.21
C ASP A 89 12.50 -5.38 -21.06
N MET A 90 12.48 -4.04 -21.16
CA MET A 90 11.60 -3.33 -22.07
C MET A 90 11.99 -3.55 -23.53
N LEU A 91 13.29 -3.50 -23.86
CA LEU A 91 13.76 -3.68 -25.23
C LEU A 91 13.47 -5.09 -25.76
N LYS A 92 13.66 -6.12 -24.93
CA LYS A 92 13.37 -7.53 -25.26
C LYS A 92 11.87 -7.82 -25.41
N ALA A 93 11.01 -6.96 -24.88
CA ALA A 93 9.56 -7.09 -25.00
C ALA A 93 9.00 -6.41 -26.27
N CYS A 94 9.83 -5.66 -27.01
CA CYS A 94 9.41 -4.97 -28.25
C CYS A 94 9.33 -5.95 -29.43
N THR A 95 8.47 -5.66 -30.40
CA THR A 95 8.33 -6.46 -31.62
C THR A 95 9.44 -6.15 -32.64
N GLU A 96 9.73 -7.07 -33.57
CA GLU A 96 10.76 -6.86 -34.61
C GLU A 96 10.54 -5.57 -35.43
N GLN A 97 9.27 -5.22 -35.67
CA GLN A 97 8.90 -3.98 -36.38
C GLN A 97 9.25 -2.73 -35.55
N GLU A 98 9.08 -2.77 -34.24
CA GLU A 98 9.41 -1.66 -33.34
C GLU A 98 10.91 -1.45 -33.19
N LEU A 99 11.71 -2.52 -33.26
CA LEU A 99 13.18 -2.45 -33.15
C LEU A 99 13.83 -1.64 -34.30
N SER A 100 13.13 -1.51 -35.42
CA SER A 100 13.57 -0.73 -36.60
C SER A 100 12.64 0.43 -36.94
N ALA A 101 11.64 0.73 -36.10
CA ALA A 101 10.69 1.81 -36.36
C ALA A 101 11.39 3.17 -36.34
N GLN A 102 10.99 4.07 -37.23
CA GLN A 102 11.51 5.44 -37.24
C GLN A 102 10.56 6.39 -36.52
N THR A 103 11.13 7.34 -35.77
CA THR A 103 10.39 8.52 -35.32
C THR A 103 9.99 9.39 -36.50
N PHE A 104 9.16 10.43 -36.27
CA PHE A 104 8.86 11.39 -37.35
C PHE A 104 10.10 12.14 -37.87
N ASN A 105 11.21 12.11 -37.13
CA ASN A 105 12.50 12.67 -37.53
C ASN A 105 13.45 11.64 -38.18
N GLY A 106 12.96 10.43 -38.49
CA GLY A 106 13.75 9.38 -39.13
C GLY A 106 14.72 8.65 -38.18
N GLU A 107 14.68 8.92 -36.88
CA GLU A 107 15.61 8.33 -35.90
C GLU A 107 15.14 6.92 -35.52
N THR A 108 16.06 5.95 -35.45
CA THR A 108 15.75 4.56 -35.06
C THR A 108 16.11 4.27 -33.59
N PRO A 109 15.68 3.15 -32.99
CA PRO A 109 16.13 2.74 -31.66
C PRO A 109 17.65 2.61 -31.54
N ALA A 110 18.33 2.14 -32.60
CA ALA A 110 19.79 2.09 -32.67
C ALA A 110 20.43 3.49 -32.60
N TRP A 111 19.82 4.48 -33.26
CA TRP A 111 20.23 5.89 -33.16
C TRP A 111 20.13 6.38 -31.70
N TYR A 112 19.06 6.04 -30.99
CA TYR A 112 18.92 6.37 -29.56
C TYR A 112 19.95 5.67 -28.68
N SER A 113 20.30 4.42 -28.97
CA SER A 113 21.37 3.73 -28.23
C SER A 113 22.72 4.41 -28.38
N VAL A 114 23.06 4.90 -29.58
CA VAL A 114 24.29 5.66 -29.82
C VAL A 114 24.24 7.04 -29.17
N ARG A 115 23.07 7.72 -29.21
CA ARG A 115 22.92 9.06 -28.62
C ARG A 115 23.06 9.07 -27.10
N TYR A 116 22.52 8.04 -26.45
CA TYR A 116 22.46 7.96 -24.99
C TYR A 116 23.54 7.06 -24.40
N GLY A 117 24.34 6.36 -25.23
CA GLY A 117 25.48 5.56 -24.79
C GLY A 117 25.09 4.22 -24.17
N THR A 118 24.17 3.48 -24.79
CA THR A 118 23.75 2.12 -24.35
C THR A 118 24.32 1.05 -25.29
N PRO A 119 25.64 0.79 -25.30
CA PRO A 119 26.26 -0.14 -26.25
C PRO A 119 25.74 -1.58 -26.11
N TRP A 120 25.25 -1.97 -24.95
CA TRP A 120 24.64 -3.29 -24.75
C TRP A 120 23.26 -3.42 -25.40
N CYS A 121 22.46 -2.35 -25.43
CA CYS A 121 21.23 -2.30 -26.21
C CYS A 121 21.55 -2.30 -27.71
N LEU A 122 22.59 -1.56 -28.12
CA LEU A 122 23.03 -1.50 -29.51
C LEU A 122 23.53 -2.87 -30.03
N GLN A 123 24.38 -3.55 -29.26
CA GLN A 123 24.86 -4.90 -29.56
C GLN A 123 23.67 -5.86 -29.71
N TRP A 124 22.70 -5.80 -28.77
CA TRP A 124 21.53 -6.66 -28.83
C TRP A 124 20.67 -6.38 -30.07
N LEU A 125 20.47 -5.11 -30.44
CA LEU A 125 19.76 -4.73 -31.67
C LEU A 125 20.45 -5.28 -32.93
N VAL A 126 21.78 -5.21 -33.02
CA VAL A 126 22.56 -5.77 -34.14
C VAL A 126 22.40 -7.29 -34.22
N GLU A 127 22.51 -7.98 -33.09
CA GLU A 127 22.36 -9.44 -33.02
C GLU A 127 20.96 -9.93 -33.44
N HIS A 128 19.95 -9.07 -33.28
CA HIS A 128 18.55 -9.38 -33.63
C HIS A 128 18.13 -8.76 -34.98
N GLY A 129 19.09 -8.29 -35.79
CA GLY A 129 18.83 -7.84 -37.16
C GLY A 129 18.09 -6.51 -37.30
N ALA A 130 18.10 -5.67 -36.25
CA ALA A 130 17.48 -4.35 -36.31
C ALA A 130 18.27 -3.40 -37.23
N ASP A 131 17.58 -2.40 -37.79
CA ASP A 131 18.20 -1.44 -38.71
C ASP A 131 19.12 -0.44 -37.99
N THR A 132 20.42 -0.55 -38.30
CA THR A 132 21.49 0.32 -37.80
C THR A 132 22.10 1.21 -38.89
N THR A 133 21.52 1.20 -40.09
CA THR A 133 22.09 1.83 -41.29
C THR A 133 21.28 3.02 -41.79
N THR A 134 19.97 3.05 -41.52
CA THR A 134 19.12 4.14 -41.96
C THR A 134 19.47 5.45 -41.26
N PRO A 135 19.72 6.54 -42.02
CA PRO A 135 20.02 7.84 -41.44
C PRO A 135 18.78 8.56 -40.93
N ASP A 136 18.99 9.43 -39.95
CA ASP A 136 17.99 10.43 -39.57
C ASP A 136 17.74 11.46 -40.69
N LEU A 137 16.77 12.36 -40.50
CA LEU A 137 16.49 13.41 -41.49
C LEU A 137 17.65 14.40 -41.71
N ASN A 138 18.67 14.41 -40.84
CA ASN A 138 19.90 15.20 -41.01
C ASN A 138 20.99 14.41 -41.76
N GLY A 139 20.69 13.21 -42.23
CA GLY A 139 21.61 12.37 -43.00
C GLY A 139 22.60 11.57 -42.16
N ASN A 140 22.42 11.49 -40.83
CA ASN A 140 23.35 10.80 -39.94
C ASN A 140 22.85 9.40 -39.62
N ALA A 141 23.57 8.39 -40.12
CA ALA A 141 23.37 7.01 -39.70
C ALA A 141 23.92 6.77 -38.28
N PRO A 142 23.41 5.78 -37.53
CA PRO A 142 23.91 5.44 -36.19
C PRO A 142 25.45 5.30 -36.11
N ALA A 143 26.10 4.70 -37.12
CA ALA A 143 27.56 4.59 -37.16
C ALA A 143 28.29 5.93 -37.29
N GLN A 144 27.75 6.85 -38.07
CA GLN A 144 28.30 8.21 -38.20
C GLN A 144 28.07 9.01 -36.91
N LEU A 145 26.92 8.79 -36.25
CA LEU A 145 26.55 9.47 -35.02
C LEU A 145 27.52 9.16 -33.86
N ILE A 146 28.15 7.98 -33.83
CA ILE A 146 29.13 7.61 -32.78
C ILE A 146 30.21 8.69 -32.64
N HIS A 147 30.70 9.19 -33.78
CA HIS A 147 31.78 10.17 -33.84
C HIS A 147 31.31 11.63 -33.84
N LEU A 148 30.04 11.88 -34.16
CA LEU A 148 29.45 13.22 -34.16
C LEU A 148 28.83 13.60 -32.81
N ASN A 149 28.54 12.61 -31.96
CA ASN A 149 27.93 12.83 -30.65
C ASN A 149 28.98 13.17 -29.59
N ASN A 150 29.15 14.46 -29.31
CA ASN A 150 30.09 14.99 -28.32
C ASN A 150 29.83 14.56 -26.85
N ARG A 151 28.79 13.75 -26.58
CA ARG A 151 28.49 13.19 -25.25
C ARG A 151 29.19 11.87 -24.95
N ASN A 152 29.64 11.17 -25.99
CA ASN A 152 30.32 9.90 -25.85
C ASN A 152 31.79 10.17 -25.48
N ASP A 153 32.28 9.52 -24.42
CA ASP A 153 33.69 9.59 -24.02
C ASP A 153 34.52 8.45 -24.65
N GLY A 154 35.85 8.49 -24.51
CA GLY A 154 36.77 7.58 -25.19
C GLY A 154 36.39 6.09 -25.07
N PRO A 155 36.28 5.53 -23.86
CA PRO A 155 35.86 4.15 -23.65
C PRO A 155 34.44 3.84 -24.18
N GLU A 156 33.50 4.78 -24.04
CA GLU A 156 32.12 4.63 -24.52
C GLU A 156 32.04 4.57 -26.05
N MET A 157 32.87 5.36 -26.76
CA MET A 157 33.00 5.28 -28.22
C MET A 157 33.55 3.93 -28.68
N GLU A 158 34.60 3.41 -28.05
CA GLU A 158 35.17 2.09 -28.39
C GLU A 158 34.14 0.96 -28.20
N TRP A 159 33.31 1.04 -27.15
CA TRP A 159 32.25 0.07 -26.93
C TRP A 159 31.12 0.19 -27.95
N LEU A 160 30.75 1.40 -28.35
CA LEU A 160 29.73 1.62 -29.39
C LEU A 160 30.22 1.18 -30.78
N GLU A 161 31.50 1.40 -31.10
CA GLU A 161 32.13 0.93 -32.35
C GLU A 161 32.21 -0.59 -32.43
N ALA A 162 32.51 -1.25 -31.31
CA ALA A 162 32.45 -2.71 -31.23
C ALA A 162 31.00 -3.21 -31.31
N ALA A 163 30.08 -2.55 -30.60
CA ALA A 163 28.67 -2.94 -30.55
C ALA A 163 27.98 -2.85 -31.92
N ILE A 164 28.25 -1.79 -32.69
CA ILE A 164 27.63 -1.60 -34.00
C ILE A 164 28.13 -2.61 -35.06
N LYS A 165 29.29 -3.22 -34.83
CA LYS A 165 29.82 -4.33 -35.63
C LYS A 165 29.37 -5.70 -35.12
N GLY A 166 28.67 -5.76 -33.98
CA GLY A 166 28.31 -7.00 -33.30
C GLY A 166 29.50 -7.67 -32.58
N GLU A 167 30.59 -6.95 -32.34
CA GLU A 167 31.85 -7.48 -31.81
C GLU A 167 32.08 -7.13 -30.32
N LEU A 168 31.05 -6.63 -29.62
CA LEU A 168 31.17 -6.28 -28.20
C LEU A 168 31.21 -7.52 -27.31
N THR A 169 32.41 -7.90 -26.87
CA THR A 169 32.61 -9.03 -25.94
C THR A 169 31.84 -8.85 -24.63
N ASP A 170 31.39 -9.93 -24.00
CA ASP A 170 30.68 -9.93 -22.70
C ASP A 170 31.41 -9.11 -21.62
N LYS A 171 32.74 -9.22 -21.57
CA LYS A 171 33.58 -8.47 -20.62
C LYS A 171 33.46 -6.96 -20.84
N LYS A 172 33.52 -6.49 -22.09
CA LYS A 172 33.37 -5.07 -22.43
C LYS A 172 31.92 -4.60 -22.26
N ASN A 173 30.95 -5.47 -22.52
CA ASN A 173 29.53 -5.21 -22.28
C ASN A 173 29.24 -4.96 -20.79
N GLN A 174 29.73 -5.85 -19.92
CA GLN A 174 29.63 -5.68 -18.47
C GLN A 174 30.31 -4.38 -18.01
N GLN A 175 31.52 -4.10 -18.50
CA GLN A 175 32.23 -2.85 -18.20
C GLN A 175 31.46 -1.60 -18.64
N ALA A 176 30.77 -1.65 -19.78
CA ALA A 176 29.95 -0.54 -20.26
C ALA A 176 28.70 -0.32 -19.39
N GLN A 177 28.01 -1.39 -18.99
CA GLN A 177 26.87 -1.32 -18.08
C GLN A 177 27.30 -0.81 -16.70
N GLU A 178 28.42 -1.28 -16.17
CA GLU A 178 28.98 -0.81 -14.91
C GLU A 178 29.36 0.67 -15.00
N ALA A 179 30.15 1.08 -16.01
CA ALA A 179 30.55 2.48 -16.20
C ALA A 179 29.34 3.41 -16.30
N LYS A 180 28.28 2.98 -16.98
CA LYS A 180 27.04 3.73 -17.08
C LYS A 180 26.24 3.75 -15.78
N LEU A 181 26.18 2.65 -15.05
CA LEU A 181 25.67 2.62 -13.69
C LEU A 181 26.47 3.54 -12.78
N LYS A 182 27.78 3.72 -12.95
CA LYS A 182 28.57 4.72 -12.21
C LYS A 182 28.30 6.16 -12.65
N LYS A 183 28.07 6.38 -13.94
CA LYS A 183 27.73 7.69 -14.53
C LYS A 183 26.30 8.12 -14.15
N TRP A 184 25.40 7.16 -13.89
CA TRP A 184 23.99 7.36 -13.52
C TRP A 184 23.70 7.17 -12.02
N ARG A 185 24.53 6.41 -11.32
CA ARG A 185 24.57 6.45 -9.86
C ARG A 185 25.28 7.73 -9.46
N PHE A 186 24.61 8.49 -8.61
CA PHE A 186 25.33 9.21 -7.58
C PHE A 186 26.08 8.17 -6.73
N GLU A 187 27.31 7.80 -7.13
CA GLU A 187 28.14 6.88 -6.36
C GLU A 187 28.74 7.57 -5.14
N GLY A 188 28.50 6.99 -3.96
CA GLY A 188 29.39 7.06 -2.80
C GLY A 188 29.65 8.45 -2.23
N LEU A 189 28.81 8.89 -1.31
CA LEU A 189 29.24 9.92 -0.37
C LEU A 189 30.23 9.29 0.62
N ASP A 190 31.38 9.92 0.76
CA ASP A 190 32.41 9.69 1.79
C ASP A 190 31.80 9.47 3.19
N ASP A 191 32.45 8.67 4.04
CA ASP A 191 31.96 8.34 5.40
C ASP A 191 31.63 9.59 6.25
N LYS A 192 32.31 10.73 6.03
CA LYS A 192 31.97 12.01 6.69
C LYS A 192 30.71 12.64 6.13
N ALA A 193 30.41 12.42 4.85
CA ALA A 193 29.17 12.85 4.22
C ALA A 193 27.98 11.93 4.57
N GLU A 194 28.21 10.63 4.79
CA GLU A 194 27.23 9.74 5.43
C GLU A 194 26.91 10.19 6.86
N ASP A 195 27.93 10.47 7.69
CA ASP A 195 27.73 10.93 9.07
C ASP A 195 27.05 12.33 9.15
N TRP A 196 27.29 13.21 8.16
CA TRP A 196 26.60 14.49 8.02
C TRP A 196 25.13 14.34 7.59
N LEU A 197 24.84 13.44 6.64
CA LEU A 197 23.47 13.12 6.23
C LEU A 197 22.68 12.45 7.36
N ASP A 198 23.31 11.59 8.15
CA ASP A 198 22.62 10.83 9.19
C ASP A 198 22.24 11.70 10.41
N LYS A 199 23.07 12.71 10.74
CA LYS A 199 22.75 13.78 11.72
C LYS A 199 21.51 14.59 11.31
N ASN A 200 21.32 14.82 10.01
CA ASN A 200 20.16 15.55 9.49
C ASN A 200 18.93 14.66 9.30
N LYS A 201 19.11 13.40 8.89
CA LYS A 201 18.03 12.39 8.87
C LYS A 201 17.49 12.11 10.26
N ALA A 202 18.27 12.20 11.34
CA ALA A 202 17.75 12.04 12.70
C ALA A 202 16.74 13.15 13.08
N LYS A 203 16.99 14.40 12.69
CA LYS A 203 16.04 15.52 12.87
C LYS A 203 14.80 15.37 11.99
N GLN A 204 15.00 14.94 10.74
CA GLN A 204 13.91 14.69 9.79
C GLN A 204 13.04 13.51 10.23
N ARG A 205 13.63 12.37 10.64
CA ARG A 205 12.96 11.22 11.25
C ARG A 205 12.19 11.62 12.53
N LYS A 206 12.77 12.47 13.39
CA LYS A 206 12.10 12.99 14.59
C LYS A 206 10.93 13.93 14.25
N HIS A 207 11.01 14.67 13.15
CA HIS A 207 9.94 15.51 12.63
C HIS A 207 8.82 14.65 12.03
N LEU A 208 9.13 13.75 11.09
CA LEU A 208 8.21 12.80 10.46
C LEU A 208 7.53 11.87 11.47
N TYR A 209 8.27 11.44 12.51
CA TYR A 209 7.72 10.67 13.63
C TYR A 209 6.70 11.45 14.47
N LYS A 210 6.90 12.77 14.63
CA LYS A 210 5.97 13.64 15.35
C LYS A 210 4.75 14.02 14.52
N THR A 211 4.90 14.16 13.19
CA THR A 211 3.83 14.65 12.30
C THR A 211 3.04 13.52 11.63
N GLY A 212 3.66 12.36 11.39
CA GLY A 212 3.05 11.20 10.77
C GLY A 212 2.86 11.32 9.24
N ASP A 213 3.56 12.24 8.61
CA ASP A 213 3.47 12.52 7.17
C ASP A 213 4.77 12.09 6.49
N PHE A 214 4.68 11.18 5.52
CA PHE A 214 5.84 10.65 4.76
C PHE A 214 5.77 11.02 3.28
N ALA A 215 4.79 11.84 2.88
CA ALA A 215 4.70 12.38 1.53
C ALA A 215 5.30 13.80 1.50
N ASP A 216 6.43 13.90 0.81
CA ASP A 216 7.14 15.10 0.35
C ASP A 216 8.00 15.95 1.32
N PRO A 217 9.16 16.46 0.86
CA PRO A 217 9.98 17.41 1.59
C PRO A 217 9.46 18.84 1.34
N TYR A 218 9.24 19.58 2.43
CA TYR A 218 8.85 21.01 2.45
C TYR A 218 7.36 21.29 2.15
N PRO A 219 6.70 22.21 2.90
CA PRO A 219 5.32 22.58 2.61
C PRO A 219 5.25 23.32 1.28
N LEU A 220 4.57 22.74 0.30
CA LEU A 220 4.04 23.50 -0.83
C LEU A 220 2.96 24.45 -0.29
N PRO A 221 2.88 25.70 -0.79
CA PRO A 221 1.83 26.63 -0.41
C PRO A 221 0.46 26.01 -0.69
N ALA A 222 -0.51 26.28 0.18
CA ALA A 222 -1.83 25.69 0.05
C ALA A 222 -2.47 26.13 -1.29
N PRO A 223 -3.34 25.32 -1.92
CA PRO A 223 -4.01 25.68 -3.17
C PRO A 223 -4.65 27.07 -3.12
N GLU A 224 -5.17 27.47 -1.96
CA GLU A 224 -5.76 28.78 -1.73
C GLU A 224 -4.72 29.93 -1.75
N GLU A 225 -3.49 29.70 -1.30
CA GLU A 225 -2.39 30.67 -1.33
C GLU A 225 -1.79 30.85 -2.74
N LEU A 226 -1.78 29.77 -3.54
CA LEU A 226 -1.44 29.81 -4.96
C LEU A 226 -2.51 30.55 -5.76
N TRP A 227 -3.78 30.27 -5.50
CA TRP A 227 -4.90 30.95 -6.16
C TRP A 227 -5.08 32.41 -5.75
N ALA A 228 -4.70 32.80 -4.52
CA ALA A 228 -4.73 34.21 -4.12
C ALA A 228 -3.67 35.07 -4.84
N LYS A 229 -2.60 34.45 -5.34
CA LYS A 229 -1.50 35.12 -6.07
C LYS A 229 -1.67 35.09 -7.59
N MET A 230 -2.59 34.29 -8.12
CA MET A 230 -2.88 34.14 -9.55
C MET A 230 -4.31 34.60 -9.83
N ASP A 231 -4.52 35.55 -10.74
CA ASP A 231 -5.86 36.07 -11.10
C ASP A 231 -6.67 35.06 -11.95
N LEU A 232 -6.79 33.80 -11.54
CA LEU A 232 -7.45 32.71 -12.27
C LEU A 232 -8.98 32.70 -12.02
N PRO A 233 -9.81 32.34 -13.01
CA PRO A 233 -11.26 32.39 -12.87
C PRO A 233 -11.79 31.37 -11.85
N ARG A 234 -12.69 31.80 -10.96
CA ARG A 234 -13.57 30.90 -10.20
C ARG A 234 -14.84 30.66 -11.02
N SER A 235 -15.18 29.39 -11.24
CA SER A 235 -16.46 29.02 -11.87
C SER A 235 -17.63 29.57 -11.05
N THR A 236 -18.44 30.44 -11.66
CA THR A 236 -19.69 30.97 -11.08
C THR A 236 -20.93 30.16 -11.48
N ILE A 237 -20.76 29.08 -12.26
CA ILE A 237 -21.87 28.19 -12.63
C ILE A 237 -22.26 27.39 -11.38
N PRO A 238 -23.51 27.48 -10.90
CA PRO A 238 -24.00 26.64 -9.82
C PRO A 238 -23.88 25.19 -10.26
N ARG A 239 -23.16 24.39 -9.49
CA ARG A 239 -23.04 22.95 -9.75
C ARG A 239 -24.45 22.37 -9.72
N PRO A 240 -24.90 21.62 -10.75
CA PRO A 240 -26.18 20.93 -10.65
C PRO A 240 -26.18 20.09 -9.36
N PRO A 241 -27.32 19.98 -8.65
CA PRO A 241 -27.40 19.19 -7.44
C PRO A 241 -26.86 17.80 -7.76
N ALA A 242 -25.85 17.38 -7.00
CA ALA A 242 -25.21 16.10 -7.24
C ALA A 242 -26.30 15.02 -7.20
N LYS A 243 -26.47 14.29 -8.31
CA LYS A 243 -27.17 13.00 -8.27
C LYS A 243 -26.57 12.21 -7.10
N SER A 244 -27.41 11.61 -6.26
CA SER A 244 -26.95 10.85 -5.10
C SER A 244 -25.85 9.89 -5.56
N LYS A 245 -24.63 10.10 -5.05
CA LYS A 245 -23.52 9.20 -5.38
C LYS A 245 -23.96 7.79 -4.96
N PRO A 246 -23.70 6.76 -5.77
CA PRO A 246 -23.90 5.40 -5.29
C PRO A 246 -23.16 5.24 -3.95
N PRO A 247 -23.77 4.59 -2.95
CA PRO A 247 -23.20 4.50 -1.62
C PRO A 247 -21.79 3.89 -1.70
N LEU A 248 -20.79 4.65 -1.27
CA LEU A 248 -19.41 4.20 -1.22
C LEU A 248 -19.27 2.98 -0.28
N PRO A 249 -18.40 2.01 -0.58
CA PRO A 249 -18.22 0.82 0.25
C PRO A 249 -17.76 1.20 1.66
N VAL A 250 -18.52 0.74 2.67
CA VAL A 250 -18.25 0.93 4.09
C VAL A 250 -17.60 -0.32 4.67
N ALA A 251 -16.61 -0.14 5.54
CA ALA A 251 -16.01 -1.21 6.30
C ALA A 251 -16.21 -1.09 7.81
N MET A 252 -16.41 -2.23 8.48
CA MET A 252 -16.27 -2.33 9.93
C MET A 252 -14.95 -3.00 10.29
N LEU A 253 -14.23 -2.41 11.24
CA LEU A 253 -12.95 -2.86 11.73
C LEU A 253 -13.07 -3.20 13.22
N PHE A 254 -12.62 -4.38 13.62
CA PHE A 254 -12.74 -4.85 15.00
C PHE A 254 -11.37 -4.93 15.67
N PRO A 255 -11.13 -4.19 16.77
CA PRO A 255 -9.86 -4.22 17.47
C PRO A 255 -9.60 -5.58 18.14
N GLY A 256 -8.32 -5.87 18.37
CA GLY A 256 -7.86 -7.06 19.08
C GLY A 256 -7.65 -6.81 20.58
N GLN A 257 -6.95 -7.75 21.23
CA GLN A 257 -6.51 -7.60 22.62
C GLN A 257 -5.56 -6.39 22.78
N GLY A 258 -5.73 -5.65 23.87
CA GLY A 258 -4.90 -4.49 24.24
C GLY A 258 -5.63 -3.15 24.28
N SER A 259 -6.88 -3.10 23.82
CA SER A 259 -7.73 -1.89 23.87
C SER A 259 -8.85 -1.95 24.91
N GLN A 260 -8.90 -3.00 25.73
CA GLN A 260 -9.85 -3.13 26.84
C GLN A 260 -9.55 -2.12 27.95
N TYR A 261 -10.59 -1.58 28.57
CA TYR A 261 -10.50 -0.70 29.73
C TYR A 261 -11.74 -0.83 30.62
N LYS A 262 -11.58 -0.47 31.90
CA LYS A 262 -12.69 -0.43 32.85
C LYS A 262 -13.72 0.64 32.41
N GLY A 263 -14.96 0.22 32.16
CA GLY A 263 -16.05 1.08 31.69
C GLY A 263 -16.40 0.94 30.20
N MET A 264 -15.72 0.08 29.43
CA MET A 264 -15.82 0.02 27.96
C MET A 264 -17.15 -0.43 27.32
N LEU A 265 -18.22 -0.61 28.10
CA LEU A 265 -19.55 -0.95 27.57
C LEU A 265 -20.59 0.11 27.92
N GLN A 266 -20.21 1.13 28.67
CA GLN A 266 -21.14 2.06 29.31
C GLN A 266 -22.06 2.77 28.32
N ASN A 267 -21.59 3.01 27.08
CA ASN A 267 -22.36 3.72 26.07
C ASN A 267 -23.41 2.86 25.37
N CYS A 268 -23.39 1.54 25.58
CA CYS A 268 -24.28 0.61 24.90
C CYS A 268 -25.14 -0.27 25.84
N LEU A 269 -24.98 -0.17 27.17
CA LEU A 269 -25.73 -0.98 28.14
C LEU A 269 -27.25 -0.77 28.11
N GLU A 270 -27.71 0.42 27.76
CA GLU A 270 -29.14 0.75 27.72
C GLU A 270 -29.85 0.19 26.48
N ILE A 271 -29.10 -0.38 25.53
CA ILE A 271 -29.66 -0.96 24.31
C ILE A 271 -30.20 -2.36 24.64
N PRO A 272 -31.51 -2.64 24.45
CA PRO A 272 -32.10 -3.93 24.82
C PRO A 272 -31.46 -5.15 24.13
N ALA A 273 -30.93 -4.95 22.91
CA ALA A 273 -30.20 -5.99 22.19
C ALA A 273 -28.85 -6.33 22.86
N VAL A 274 -28.18 -5.33 23.46
CA VAL A 274 -26.92 -5.51 24.19
C VAL A 274 -27.16 -6.20 25.52
N GLU A 275 -28.24 -5.86 26.23
CA GLU A 275 -28.62 -6.55 27.47
C GLU A 275 -28.81 -8.06 27.24
N LYS A 276 -29.62 -8.44 26.25
CA LYS A 276 -29.82 -9.85 25.86
C LYS A 276 -28.53 -10.53 25.40
N MET A 277 -27.65 -9.79 24.73
CA MET A 277 -26.34 -10.30 24.31
C MET A 277 -25.45 -10.61 25.52
N LEU A 278 -25.48 -9.77 26.55
CA LEU A 278 -24.73 -9.98 27.78
C LEU A 278 -25.25 -11.18 28.57
N GLU A 279 -26.58 -11.39 28.62
CA GLU A 279 -27.17 -12.60 29.22
C GLU A 279 -26.72 -13.88 28.50
N LYS A 280 -26.76 -13.88 27.15
CA LYS A 280 -26.25 -14.98 26.33
C LYS A 280 -24.75 -15.21 26.55
N ALA A 281 -23.97 -14.12 26.64
CA ALA A 281 -22.55 -14.21 26.89
C ALA A 281 -22.25 -14.85 28.25
N GLU A 282 -22.99 -14.45 29.29
CA GLU A 282 -22.86 -15.00 30.64
C GLU A 282 -23.19 -16.50 30.67
N ALA A 283 -24.23 -16.93 29.95
CA ALA A 283 -24.58 -18.35 29.82
C ALA A 283 -23.47 -19.19 29.17
N VAL A 284 -22.78 -18.66 28.15
CA VAL A 284 -21.67 -19.35 27.45
C VAL A 284 -20.37 -19.32 28.29
N LEU A 285 -20.07 -18.17 28.88
CA LEU A 285 -18.80 -17.94 29.57
C LEU A 285 -18.79 -18.52 30.98
N GLY A 286 -19.93 -18.50 31.67
CA GLY A 286 -20.07 -18.87 33.08
C GLY A 286 -19.74 -17.73 34.05
N TRP A 287 -19.55 -16.51 33.54
CA TRP A 287 -19.26 -15.30 34.31
C TRP A 287 -19.79 -14.06 33.57
N SER A 288 -20.07 -12.99 34.34
CA SER A 288 -20.69 -11.79 33.81
C SER A 288 -19.70 -10.84 33.12
N VAL A 289 -19.83 -10.69 31.80
CA VAL A 289 -19.05 -9.72 31.01
C VAL A 289 -19.31 -8.30 31.47
N LYS A 290 -20.59 -7.97 31.74
CA LYS A 290 -20.99 -6.65 32.23
C LYS A 290 -20.25 -6.29 33.52
N LYS A 291 -20.30 -7.17 34.51
CA LYS A 291 -19.64 -6.94 35.81
C LYS A 291 -18.13 -6.77 35.65
N LEU A 292 -17.49 -7.66 34.88
CA LEU A 292 -16.04 -7.58 34.68
C LEU A 292 -15.63 -6.27 33.99
N CYS A 293 -16.30 -5.89 32.91
CA CYS A 293 -16.00 -4.66 32.17
C CYS A 293 -16.20 -3.38 33.00
N LEU A 294 -17.19 -3.34 33.90
CA LEU A 294 -17.51 -2.13 34.67
C LEU A 294 -16.74 -2.02 35.98
N GLU A 295 -16.51 -3.15 36.65
CA GLU A 295 -16.05 -3.16 38.05
C GLU A 295 -14.72 -3.90 38.23
N GLY A 296 -14.38 -4.80 37.29
CA GLY A 296 -13.26 -5.73 37.39
C GLY A 296 -11.90 -5.08 37.66
N PRO A 297 -10.98 -5.82 38.30
CA PRO A 297 -9.59 -5.39 38.44
C PRO A 297 -8.90 -5.38 37.07
N GLU A 298 -7.95 -4.47 36.89
CA GLU A 298 -7.24 -4.28 35.61
C GLU A 298 -6.46 -5.53 35.20
N GLU A 299 -5.94 -6.28 36.17
CA GLU A 299 -5.21 -7.53 35.96
C GLU A 299 -6.11 -8.60 35.33
N GLN A 300 -7.33 -8.76 35.85
CA GLN A 300 -8.28 -9.75 35.31
C GLN A 300 -8.80 -9.32 33.94
N LEU A 301 -9.07 -8.02 33.73
CA LEU A 301 -9.43 -7.48 32.42
C LEU A 301 -8.34 -7.71 31.37
N SER A 302 -7.07 -7.68 31.79
CA SER A 302 -5.91 -7.83 30.90
C SER A 302 -5.50 -9.28 30.66
N ALA A 303 -5.93 -10.21 31.50
CA ALA A 303 -5.66 -11.64 31.33
C ALA A 303 -6.33 -12.15 30.05
N THR A 304 -5.57 -12.90 29.24
CA THR A 304 -5.95 -13.29 27.88
C THR A 304 -7.27 -14.05 27.85
N GLU A 305 -7.50 -14.93 28.83
CA GLU A 305 -8.71 -15.74 28.97
C GLU A 305 -10.00 -14.91 29.11
N TYR A 306 -9.93 -13.71 29.69
CA TYR A 306 -11.06 -12.81 29.86
C TYR A 306 -11.09 -11.71 28.81
N CYS A 307 -9.92 -11.15 28.48
CA CYS A 307 -9.77 -10.05 27.54
C CYS A 307 -10.36 -10.40 26.17
N GLN A 308 -10.13 -11.62 25.69
CA GLN A 308 -10.62 -12.00 24.37
C GLN A 308 -12.17 -12.08 24.31
N PRO A 309 -12.86 -12.81 25.20
CA PRO A 309 -14.31 -12.77 25.25
C PRO A 309 -14.91 -11.37 25.40
N ILE A 310 -14.38 -10.53 26.30
CA ILE A 310 -14.96 -9.19 26.51
C ILE A 310 -14.78 -8.31 25.27
N MET A 311 -13.64 -8.40 24.58
CA MET A 311 -13.38 -7.64 23.35
C MET A 311 -14.29 -8.09 22.20
N PHE A 312 -14.57 -9.40 22.08
CA PHE A 312 -15.55 -9.92 21.13
C PHE A 312 -16.95 -9.38 21.41
N VAL A 313 -17.42 -9.47 22.66
CA VAL A 313 -18.74 -8.96 23.06
C VAL A 313 -18.83 -7.45 22.85
N ALA A 314 -17.78 -6.70 23.17
CA ALA A 314 -17.70 -5.26 22.93
C ALA A 314 -17.84 -4.91 21.46
N GLY A 315 -17.15 -5.61 20.55
CA GLY A 315 -17.30 -5.37 19.12
C GLY A 315 -18.73 -5.65 18.62
N MET A 316 -19.37 -6.73 19.10
CA MET A 316 -20.76 -7.05 18.75
C MET A 316 -21.76 -6.03 19.34
N ALA A 317 -21.55 -5.57 20.58
CA ALA A 317 -22.34 -4.50 21.18
C ALA A 317 -22.19 -3.17 20.43
N GLY A 318 -20.98 -2.88 19.92
CA GLY A 318 -20.73 -1.71 19.10
C GLY A 318 -21.51 -1.73 17.78
N ILE A 319 -21.75 -2.90 17.19
CA ILE A 319 -22.65 -3.02 16.02
C ILE A 319 -24.09 -2.65 16.40
N GLU A 320 -24.57 -3.07 17.57
CA GLU A 320 -25.91 -2.67 18.06
C GLU A 320 -26.00 -1.16 18.33
N LEU A 321 -24.94 -0.56 18.88
CA LEU A 321 -24.85 0.89 19.03
C LEU A 321 -24.84 1.62 17.68
N MET A 322 -24.12 1.11 16.68
CA MET A 322 -24.16 1.64 15.32
C MET A 322 -25.55 1.55 14.69
N LYS A 323 -26.30 0.47 14.95
CA LYS A 323 -27.67 0.34 14.42
C LYS A 323 -28.61 1.43 14.95
N GLN A 324 -28.38 1.93 16.17
CA GLN A 324 -29.15 3.03 16.75
C GLN A 324 -28.73 4.40 16.21
N THR A 325 -27.43 4.61 16.00
CA THR A 325 -26.86 5.94 15.72
C THR A 325 -26.56 6.19 14.24
N LYS A 326 -26.34 5.13 13.46
CA LYS A 326 -25.81 5.16 12.08
C LYS A 326 -26.38 4.01 11.22
N ARG A 327 -27.69 3.74 11.33
CA ARG A 327 -28.36 2.62 10.66
C ARG A 327 -28.00 2.49 9.17
N GLU A 328 -28.04 3.60 8.43
CA GLU A 328 -27.71 3.63 7.00
C GLU A 328 -26.28 3.15 6.69
N MET A 329 -25.32 3.39 7.60
CA MET A 329 -23.93 2.93 7.41
C MET A 329 -23.82 1.43 7.63
N VAL A 330 -24.56 0.89 8.61
CA VAL A 330 -24.62 -0.56 8.88
C VAL A 330 -25.17 -1.30 7.67
N ASP A 331 -26.24 -0.79 7.07
CA ASP A 331 -26.87 -1.41 5.89
C ASP A 331 -25.99 -1.32 4.62
N ARG A 332 -24.94 -0.47 4.65
CA ARG A 332 -23.97 -0.28 3.55
C ARG A 332 -22.65 -1.02 3.76
N VAL A 333 -22.48 -1.78 4.84
CA VAL A 333 -21.25 -2.52 5.09
C VAL A 333 -21.02 -3.55 4.00
N GLN A 334 -19.90 -3.41 3.29
CA GLN A 334 -19.47 -4.33 2.24
C GLN A 334 -18.18 -5.07 2.58
N ALA A 335 -17.46 -4.64 3.61
CA ALA A 335 -16.24 -5.28 4.07
C ALA A 335 -16.14 -5.29 5.60
N VAL A 336 -15.54 -6.35 6.13
CA VAL A 336 -15.17 -6.45 7.54
C VAL A 336 -13.74 -6.97 7.67
N ALA A 337 -13.04 -6.49 8.69
CA ALA A 337 -11.73 -6.99 9.08
C ALA A 337 -11.57 -6.85 10.59
N GLY A 338 -10.72 -7.65 11.19
CA GLY A 338 -10.35 -7.44 12.58
C GLY A 338 -8.95 -7.91 12.88
N LEU A 339 -8.34 -7.31 13.91
CA LEU A 339 -6.95 -7.57 14.25
C LEU A 339 -6.87 -8.74 15.24
N SER A 340 -6.21 -9.84 14.84
CA SER A 340 -6.06 -11.04 15.65
C SER A 340 -7.41 -11.59 16.10
N LEU A 341 -7.75 -11.50 17.38
CA LEU A 341 -9.06 -11.82 17.93
C LEU A 341 -10.20 -11.13 17.16
N GLY A 342 -10.02 -9.88 16.73
CA GLY A 342 -11.05 -9.13 16.02
C GLY A 342 -11.51 -9.82 14.74
N GLU A 343 -10.72 -10.73 14.16
CA GLU A 343 -11.12 -11.56 13.03
C GLU A 343 -12.34 -12.43 13.36
N TYR A 344 -12.44 -12.97 14.58
CA TYR A 344 -13.61 -13.73 15.04
C TYR A 344 -14.85 -12.84 15.17
N THR A 345 -14.66 -11.60 15.62
CA THR A 345 -15.73 -10.59 15.62
C THR A 345 -16.17 -10.23 14.21
N ALA A 346 -15.23 -10.07 13.27
CA ALA A 346 -15.52 -9.83 11.86
C ALA A 346 -16.28 -10.98 11.21
N ILE A 347 -15.88 -12.23 11.48
CA ILE A 347 -16.53 -13.47 11.02
C ILE A 347 -17.97 -13.54 11.55
N CYS A 348 -18.19 -13.23 12.82
CA CYS A 348 -19.54 -13.15 13.41
C CYS A 348 -20.38 -12.03 12.79
N ALA A 349 -19.79 -10.83 12.63
CA ALA A 349 -20.45 -9.68 12.01
C ALA A 349 -20.85 -9.96 10.55
N ALA A 350 -20.04 -10.72 9.81
CA ALA A 350 -20.33 -11.19 8.46
C ALA A 350 -21.39 -12.30 8.41
N GLY A 351 -21.79 -12.86 9.55
CA GLY A 351 -22.82 -13.90 9.65
C GLY A 351 -22.33 -15.30 9.31
N VAL A 352 -21.01 -15.55 9.36
CA VAL A 352 -20.45 -16.88 9.11
C VAL A 352 -20.83 -17.84 10.24
N LEU A 353 -20.83 -17.36 11.47
CA LEU A 353 -21.25 -18.11 12.65
C LEU A 353 -22.14 -17.23 13.52
N GLU A 354 -23.08 -17.86 14.21
CA GLU A 354 -23.93 -17.18 15.18
C GLU A 354 -23.10 -16.75 16.41
N PHE A 355 -23.64 -15.81 17.18
CA PHE A 355 -22.94 -15.19 18.31
C PHE A 355 -22.41 -16.21 19.32
N GLU A 356 -23.24 -17.15 19.76
CA GLU A 356 -22.91 -18.14 20.77
C GLU A 356 -21.82 -19.10 20.29
N ASP A 357 -21.88 -19.56 19.04
CA ASP A 357 -20.87 -20.44 18.43
C ASP A 357 -19.51 -19.71 18.30
N CYS A 358 -19.53 -18.45 17.83
CA CYS A 358 -18.33 -17.62 17.80
C CYS A 358 -17.75 -17.37 19.20
N LEU A 359 -18.59 -17.03 20.18
CA LEU A 359 -18.14 -16.77 21.54
C LEU A 359 -17.53 -18.03 22.18
N GLN A 360 -18.07 -19.21 21.88
CA GLN A 360 -17.50 -20.48 22.33
C GLN A 360 -16.10 -20.71 21.73
N LEU A 361 -15.91 -20.43 20.44
CA LEU A 361 -14.57 -20.48 19.81
C LEU A 361 -13.61 -19.47 20.43
N VAL A 362 -14.07 -18.24 20.69
CA VAL A 362 -13.26 -17.19 21.34
C VAL A 362 -12.87 -17.59 22.75
N LYS A 363 -13.80 -18.12 23.56
CA LYS A 363 -13.53 -18.64 24.91
C LYS A 363 -12.44 -19.71 24.88
N LEU A 364 -12.55 -20.68 23.97
CA LEU A 364 -11.57 -21.76 23.84
C LEU A 364 -10.21 -21.24 23.35
N ARG A 365 -10.19 -20.37 22.33
CA ARG A 365 -8.98 -19.69 21.85
C ARG A 365 -8.25 -18.98 22.99
N ALA A 366 -8.98 -18.22 23.79
CA ALA A 366 -8.45 -17.43 24.88
C ALA A 366 -7.79 -18.30 25.96
N ALA A 367 -8.50 -19.34 26.41
CA ALA A 367 -8.00 -20.29 27.40
C ALA A 367 -6.79 -21.09 26.88
N ALA A 368 -6.86 -21.58 25.65
CA ALA A 368 -5.79 -22.35 25.03
C ALA A 368 -4.52 -21.50 24.84
N MET A 369 -4.67 -20.24 24.39
CA MET A 369 -3.54 -19.31 24.27
C MET A 369 -2.93 -19.00 25.65
N GLN A 370 -3.75 -18.73 26.67
CA GLN A 370 -3.28 -18.49 28.04
C GLN A 370 -2.43 -19.67 28.55
N LYS A 371 -2.95 -20.89 28.43
CA LYS A 371 -2.23 -22.13 28.77
C LYS A 371 -0.91 -22.29 27.99
N ALA A 372 -0.89 -21.94 26.71
CA ALA A 372 0.34 -22.00 25.91
C ALA A 372 1.43 -21.04 26.41
N THR A 373 1.04 -19.88 26.95
CA THR A 373 2.00 -18.92 27.52
C THR A 373 2.69 -19.42 28.79
N GLU A 374 2.09 -20.39 29.49
CA GLU A 374 2.60 -20.94 30.75
C GLU A 374 3.64 -22.05 30.53
N THR A 375 3.74 -22.58 29.30
CA THR A 375 4.64 -23.70 28.97
C THR A 375 6.12 -23.33 28.97
N SER A 376 6.44 -22.06 28.72
CA SER A 376 7.81 -21.55 28.63
C SER A 376 7.83 -20.02 28.79
N PRO A 377 8.96 -19.41 29.16
CA PRO A 377 9.09 -17.96 29.18
C PRO A 377 9.03 -17.37 27.76
N GLN A 378 7.97 -16.60 27.48
CA GLN A 378 7.71 -16.01 26.17
C GLN A 378 7.45 -14.50 26.31
N SER A 379 7.64 -13.75 25.22
CA SER A 379 7.36 -12.32 25.21
C SER A 379 7.07 -11.82 23.79
N MET A 380 6.59 -10.58 23.71
CA MET A 380 6.48 -9.81 22.47
C MET A 380 7.10 -8.44 22.66
N CYS A 381 7.66 -7.88 21.59
CA CYS A 381 8.10 -6.49 21.55
C CYS A 381 7.51 -5.75 20.36
N SER A 382 7.30 -4.45 20.54
CA SER A 382 6.93 -3.54 19.47
C SER A 382 8.19 -2.87 18.92
N VAL A 383 8.42 -3.06 17.62
CA VAL A 383 9.55 -2.50 16.87
C VAL A 383 9.01 -1.54 15.82
N ALA A 384 9.47 -0.30 15.83
CA ALA A 384 9.08 0.71 14.86
C ALA A 384 10.28 1.49 14.31
N GLY A 385 10.21 1.88 13.04
CA GLY A 385 11.21 2.72 12.37
C GLY A 385 12.36 1.95 11.70
N LEU A 386 12.25 0.63 11.57
CA LEU A 386 13.14 -0.21 10.77
C LEU A 386 12.33 -0.86 9.63
N ASP A 387 12.96 -1.18 8.50
CA ASP A 387 12.33 -1.95 7.43
C ASP A 387 12.20 -3.44 7.80
N ARG A 388 11.32 -4.17 7.08
CA ARG A 388 11.02 -5.58 7.35
C ARG A 388 12.27 -6.46 7.31
N ASN A 389 13.12 -6.31 6.29
CA ASN A 389 14.31 -7.16 6.11
C ASN A 389 15.31 -6.95 7.25
N THR A 390 15.48 -5.71 7.69
CA THR A 390 16.29 -5.41 8.87
C THR A 390 15.71 -6.10 10.11
N VAL A 391 14.41 -6.00 10.37
CA VAL A 391 13.79 -6.65 11.54
C VAL A 391 13.93 -8.17 11.48
N GLU A 392 13.69 -8.79 10.32
CA GLU A 392 13.88 -10.24 10.13
C GLU A 392 15.32 -10.69 10.40
N ARG A 393 16.31 -9.94 9.89
CA ARG A 393 17.72 -10.19 10.18
C ARG A 393 18.03 -10.08 11.67
N LEU A 394 17.51 -9.05 12.34
CA LEU A 394 17.70 -8.87 13.78
C LEU A 394 17.00 -9.95 14.61
N CYS A 395 15.83 -10.43 14.18
CA CYS A 395 15.16 -11.58 14.79
C CYS A 395 16.02 -12.85 14.70
N LYS A 396 16.61 -13.11 13.52
CA LYS A 396 17.52 -14.24 13.32
C LYS A 396 18.78 -14.12 14.20
N GLU A 397 19.36 -12.92 14.28
CA GLU A 397 20.51 -12.64 15.15
C GLU A 397 20.17 -12.79 16.64
N ALA A 398 18.99 -12.32 17.05
CA ALA A 398 18.52 -12.41 18.43
C ALA A 398 18.20 -13.85 18.85
N LYS A 399 17.70 -14.68 17.93
CA LYS A 399 17.51 -16.12 18.13
C LYS A 399 18.85 -16.84 18.34
N GLY A 400 19.89 -16.43 17.60
CA GLY A 400 21.19 -17.11 17.58
C GLY A 400 21.08 -18.55 17.08
N ASP A 401 22.00 -19.40 17.53
CA ASP A 401 22.07 -20.83 17.15
C ASP A 401 21.19 -21.75 18.02
N SER A 402 20.38 -21.20 18.92
CA SER A 402 19.51 -22.00 19.79
C SER A 402 18.36 -22.60 18.97
N PRO A 403 18.27 -23.94 18.85
CA PRO A 403 17.24 -24.59 18.03
C PRO A 403 15.83 -24.36 18.58
N ASP A 404 15.70 -24.28 19.92
CA ASP A 404 14.43 -24.14 20.64
C ASP A 404 13.98 -22.68 20.80
N ALA A 405 14.84 -21.71 20.49
CA ALA A 405 14.50 -20.31 20.56
C ALA A 405 13.62 -19.89 19.36
N VAL A 406 12.57 -19.12 19.64
CA VAL A 406 11.74 -18.48 18.64
C VAL A 406 11.95 -16.98 18.73
N CYS A 407 12.10 -16.31 17.59
CA CYS A 407 12.08 -14.86 17.46
C CYS A 407 11.70 -14.53 16.02
N GLN A 408 10.52 -13.96 15.80
CA GLN A 408 10.03 -13.63 14.47
C GLN A 408 9.06 -12.46 14.50
N ILE A 409 8.80 -11.89 13.33
CA ILE A 409 7.68 -10.96 13.17
C ILE A 409 6.39 -11.74 13.42
N ALA A 410 5.51 -11.14 14.22
CA ALA A 410 4.22 -11.70 14.60
C ALA A 410 3.06 -10.88 14.02
N ASN A 411 3.22 -9.56 13.97
CA ASN A 411 2.24 -8.66 13.36
C ASN A 411 2.96 -7.63 12.49
N VAL A 412 2.48 -7.45 11.26
CA VAL A 412 2.84 -6.35 10.34
C VAL A 412 1.73 -5.31 10.42
N LEU A 413 1.94 -4.27 11.22
CA LEU A 413 0.87 -3.35 11.64
C LEU A 413 0.70 -2.15 10.71
N PHE A 414 1.80 -1.57 10.28
CA PHE A 414 1.87 -0.40 9.40
C PHE A 414 3.31 -0.27 8.87
N PRO A 415 3.59 0.62 7.89
CA PRO A 415 4.93 0.77 7.32
C PRO A 415 5.99 0.98 8.40
N ALA A 416 7.01 0.13 8.39
CA ALA A 416 8.08 0.10 9.40
C ALA A 416 7.57 -0.07 10.84
N GLY A 417 6.45 -0.78 11.02
CA GLY A 417 5.76 -1.00 12.29
C GLY A 417 5.40 -2.44 12.51
N PHE A 418 6.11 -3.08 13.42
CA PHE A 418 6.00 -4.50 13.67
C PHE A 418 5.78 -4.78 15.15
N THR A 419 5.21 -5.95 15.43
CA THR A 419 5.47 -6.62 16.70
C THR A 419 6.18 -7.92 16.41
N CYS A 420 7.20 -8.23 17.20
CA CYS A 420 7.90 -9.49 17.13
C CYS A 420 7.57 -10.32 18.36
N GLY A 421 7.42 -11.63 18.20
CA GLY A 421 7.11 -12.57 19.27
C GLY A 421 8.13 -13.69 19.32
N GLY A 422 8.36 -14.24 20.51
CA GLY A 422 9.33 -15.31 20.69
C GLY A 422 9.60 -15.69 22.13
N SER A 423 10.65 -16.51 22.31
CA SER A 423 11.20 -16.83 23.62
C SER A 423 11.68 -15.56 24.31
N LYS A 424 11.46 -15.44 25.62
CA LYS A 424 11.71 -14.19 26.35
C LYS A 424 13.13 -13.65 26.15
N ALA A 425 14.15 -14.51 26.28
CA ALA A 425 15.54 -14.11 26.11
C ALA A 425 15.85 -13.58 24.70
N ALA A 426 15.28 -14.19 23.65
CA ALA A 426 15.48 -13.74 22.27
C ALA A 426 14.78 -12.40 22.02
N ILE A 427 13.60 -12.17 22.61
CA ILE A 427 12.89 -10.89 22.49
C ILE A 427 13.59 -9.75 23.25
N ASP A 428 14.10 -10.04 24.45
CA ASP A 428 14.92 -9.10 25.21
C ASP A 428 16.16 -8.72 24.37
N LYS A 429 16.82 -9.70 23.74
CA LYS A 429 17.96 -9.47 22.84
C LYS A 429 17.60 -8.66 21.60
N LEU A 430 16.46 -8.97 20.97
CA LEU A 430 15.95 -8.23 19.82
C LEU A 430 15.74 -6.75 20.17
N CYS A 431 15.25 -6.43 21.36
CA CYS A 431 15.07 -5.04 21.78
C CYS A 431 16.40 -4.29 21.87
N GLU A 432 17.46 -4.91 22.41
CA GLU A 432 18.81 -4.34 22.41
C GLU A 432 19.32 -4.10 20.99
N LEU A 433 19.21 -5.12 20.13
CA LEU A 433 19.71 -5.09 18.76
C LEU A 433 18.98 -4.05 17.92
N ALA A 434 17.65 -3.99 18.00
CA ALA A 434 16.84 -2.99 17.32
C ALA A 434 17.15 -1.57 17.80
N THR A 435 17.39 -1.39 19.10
CA THR A 435 17.81 -0.09 19.65
C THR A 435 19.18 0.33 19.10
N LYS A 436 20.16 -0.59 19.05
CA LYS A 436 21.48 -0.35 18.44
C LYS A 436 21.38 -0.05 16.95
N ALA A 437 20.47 -0.71 16.24
CA ALA A 437 20.15 -0.45 14.85
C ALA A 437 19.35 0.85 14.62
N ARG A 438 19.17 1.68 15.67
CA ARG A 438 18.49 2.98 15.63
C ARG A 438 17.00 2.89 15.26
N ALA A 439 16.32 1.83 15.69
CA ALA A 439 14.85 1.80 15.69
C ALA A 439 14.29 3.04 16.41
N LEU A 440 13.20 3.60 15.89
CA LEU A 440 12.48 4.69 16.57
C LEU A 440 11.86 4.22 17.89
N GLN A 441 11.47 2.95 17.94
CA GLN A 441 10.96 2.30 19.13
C GLN A 441 11.33 0.82 19.09
N ALA A 442 11.83 0.28 20.20
CA ALA A 442 11.97 -1.15 20.43
C ALA A 442 11.70 -1.40 21.92
N ARG A 443 10.53 -1.92 22.26
CA ARG A 443 10.15 -2.15 23.67
C ARG A 443 9.27 -3.39 23.84
N PRO A 444 9.41 -4.14 24.94
CA PRO A 444 8.47 -5.19 25.30
C PRO A 444 7.05 -4.64 25.41
N ILE A 445 6.07 -5.46 25.00
CA ILE A 445 4.65 -5.18 25.16
C ILE A 445 4.16 -5.98 26.38
N LYS A 446 3.26 -5.40 27.16
CA LYS A 446 2.58 -6.09 28.26
C LYS A 446 1.54 -7.06 27.69
N THR A 447 1.99 -8.21 27.18
CA THR A 447 1.13 -9.33 26.76
C THR A 447 1.50 -10.59 27.53
N GLY A 448 0.55 -11.52 27.64
CA GLY A 448 0.76 -12.78 28.36
C GLY A 448 1.79 -13.71 27.71
N GLY A 449 2.06 -13.58 26.40
CA GLY A 449 3.04 -14.43 25.71
C GLY A 449 3.29 -14.04 24.26
N ALA A 450 3.91 -14.95 23.49
CA ALA A 450 4.36 -14.75 22.11
C ALA A 450 3.30 -15.15 21.07
N PHE A 451 2.21 -14.39 20.99
CA PHE A 451 1.11 -14.65 20.06
C PHE A 451 1.53 -14.53 18.59
N HIS A 452 0.86 -15.24 17.68
CA HIS A 452 1.17 -15.24 16.24
C HIS A 452 2.58 -15.75 15.92
N THR A 453 3.01 -16.76 16.67
CA THR A 453 4.29 -17.46 16.48
C THR A 453 4.10 -18.97 16.65
N PRO A 454 5.08 -19.80 16.25
CA PRO A 454 5.05 -21.25 16.48
C PRO A 454 4.89 -21.67 17.95
N LEU A 455 5.17 -20.78 18.91
CA LEU A 455 4.97 -21.07 20.33
C LEU A 455 3.48 -21.26 20.70
N MET A 456 2.57 -20.83 19.83
CA MET A 456 1.13 -21.04 19.99
C MET A 456 0.63 -22.35 19.38
N GLU A 457 1.50 -23.22 18.85
CA GLU A 457 1.10 -24.51 18.25
C GLU A 457 0.26 -25.40 19.20
N PRO A 458 0.52 -25.48 20.52
CA PRO A 458 -0.36 -26.22 21.43
C PRO A 458 -1.79 -25.66 21.46
N ALA A 459 -1.94 -24.34 21.48
CA ALA A 459 -3.24 -23.68 21.47
C ALA A 459 -3.96 -23.87 20.12
N LYS A 460 -3.20 -23.91 19.03
CA LYS A 460 -3.72 -24.13 17.68
C LYS A 460 -4.42 -25.46 17.56
N LYS A 461 -3.79 -26.53 18.04
CA LYS A 461 -4.37 -27.89 18.00
C LYS A 461 -5.72 -27.96 18.71
N GLU A 462 -5.86 -27.30 19.86
CA GLU A 462 -7.12 -27.26 20.61
C GLU A 462 -8.19 -26.47 19.82
N LEU A 463 -7.83 -25.31 19.25
CA LEU A 463 -8.77 -24.49 18.48
C LEU A 463 -9.16 -25.10 17.14
N GLU A 464 -8.25 -25.79 16.47
CA GLU A 464 -8.52 -26.50 15.21
C GLU A 464 -9.65 -27.51 15.38
N GLN A 465 -9.62 -28.30 16.45
CA GLN A 465 -10.68 -29.26 16.77
C GLN A 465 -12.03 -28.57 16.99
N ALA A 466 -12.04 -27.43 17.68
CA ALA A 466 -13.25 -26.66 17.90
C ALA A 466 -13.79 -26.02 16.61
N ILE A 467 -12.90 -25.52 15.75
CA ILE A 467 -13.26 -25.00 14.42
C ILE A 467 -13.84 -26.11 13.55
N ASP A 468 -13.25 -27.31 13.57
CA ASP A 468 -13.77 -28.47 12.83
C ASP A 468 -15.16 -28.88 13.32
N ALA A 469 -15.40 -28.86 14.63
CA ALA A 469 -16.72 -29.11 15.19
C ALA A 469 -17.75 -28.03 14.81
N ALA A 470 -17.32 -26.77 14.66
CA ALA A 470 -18.17 -25.65 14.27
C ALA A 470 -18.38 -25.55 12.74
N PHE A 471 -17.51 -26.17 11.94
CA PHE A 471 -17.53 -26.07 10.47
C PHE A 471 -18.89 -26.37 9.83
N PRO A 472 -19.66 -27.40 10.24
CA PRO A 472 -20.98 -27.68 9.67
C PRO A 472 -22.01 -26.56 9.89
N LYS A 473 -21.79 -25.69 10.88
CA LYS A 473 -22.66 -24.53 11.18
C LYS A 473 -22.26 -23.27 10.42
N MET A 474 -21.08 -23.26 9.79
CA MET A 474 -20.58 -22.09 9.09
C MET A 474 -21.42 -21.78 7.85
N LYS A 475 -21.74 -20.50 7.67
CA LYS A 475 -22.48 -19.97 6.52
C LYS A 475 -21.55 -19.13 5.64
N PRO A 476 -21.86 -18.98 4.34
CA PRO A 476 -21.18 -18.00 3.50
C PRO A 476 -21.28 -16.59 4.09
N PRO A 477 -20.20 -15.78 4.07
CA PRO A 477 -20.22 -14.45 4.63
C PRO A 477 -21.13 -13.52 3.81
N ARG A 478 -21.89 -12.64 4.48
CA ARG A 478 -22.79 -11.67 3.83
C ARG A 478 -22.07 -10.50 3.15
N CYS A 479 -20.83 -10.24 3.56
CA CYS A 479 -19.95 -9.19 3.04
C CYS A 479 -18.52 -9.72 2.92
N ALA A 480 -17.61 -8.97 2.30
CA ALA A 480 -16.22 -9.40 2.18
C ALA A 480 -15.53 -9.45 3.56
N VAL A 481 -14.79 -10.53 3.84
CA VAL A 481 -14.02 -10.68 5.09
C VAL A 481 -12.53 -10.69 4.74
N TYR A 482 -11.74 -9.82 5.35
CA TYR A 482 -10.29 -9.80 5.16
C TYR A 482 -9.60 -10.58 6.27
N PHE A 483 -8.85 -11.61 5.88
CA PHE A 483 -8.19 -12.53 6.81
C PHE A 483 -6.76 -12.11 7.08
N ASN A 484 -6.34 -12.20 8.34
CA ASN A 484 -5.03 -11.73 8.81
C ASN A 484 -3.85 -12.45 8.15
N ILE A 485 -3.99 -13.75 7.90
CA ILE A 485 -2.91 -14.58 7.36
C ILE A 485 -2.54 -14.24 5.90
N THR A 486 -3.52 -13.81 5.09
CA THR A 486 -3.29 -13.46 3.68
C THR A 486 -3.25 -11.95 3.45
N GLY A 487 -3.85 -11.18 4.36
CA GLY A 487 -4.15 -9.77 4.17
C GLY A 487 -5.15 -9.50 3.04
N LYS A 488 -5.80 -10.53 2.48
CA LYS A 488 -6.69 -10.44 1.30
C LYS A 488 -8.14 -10.73 1.67
N LYS A 489 -9.07 -10.27 0.83
CA LYS A 489 -10.51 -10.54 1.00
C LYS A 489 -10.88 -11.96 0.59
N VAL A 490 -11.82 -12.52 1.34
CA VAL A 490 -12.73 -13.57 0.91
C VAL A 490 -14.05 -12.88 0.54
N PRO A 491 -14.51 -13.00 -0.72
CA PRO A 491 -15.75 -12.35 -1.16
C PRO A 491 -16.98 -12.80 -0.39
N ALA A 492 -18.02 -11.96 -0.39
CA ALA A 492 -19.34 -12.36 0.07
C ALA A 492 -19.84 -13.59 -0.70
N GLY A 493 -20.53 -14.51 -0.02
CA GLY A 493 -21.05 -15.73 -0.63
C GLY A 493 -20.04 -16.87 -0.85
N SER A 494 -18.76 -16.66 -0.54
CA SER A 494 -17.74 -17.72 -0.63
C SER A 494 -18.05 -18.89 0.30
N LYS A 495 -17.72 -20.13 -0.11
CA LYS A 495 -18.01 -21.31 0.71
C LYS A 495 -17.07 -21.37 1.92
N PRO A 496 -17.54 -21.76 3.12
CA PRO A 496 -16.68 -21.91 4.30
C PRO A 496 -15.41 -22.74 4.09
N ALA A 497 -15.49 -23.78 3.24
CA ALA A 497 -14.35 -24.62 2.88
C ALA A 497 -13.16 -23.84 2.27
N GLU A 498 -13.40 -22.67 1.66
CA GLU A 498 -12.38 -21.85 1.01
C GLU A 498 -11.53 -21.04 2.00
N PHE A 499 -12.01 -20.83 3.24
CA PHE A 499 -11.36 -19.95 4.20
C PHE A 499 -11.20 -20.51 5.61
N VAL A 500 -11.81 -21.66 5.94
CA VAL A 500 -11.70 -22.26 7.28
C VAL A 500 -10.24 -22.54 7.68
N ASP A 501 -9.38 -22.90 6.73
CA ASP A 501 -7.95 -23.10 6.96
C ASP A 501 -7.25 -21.82 7.46
N TYR A 502 -7.69 -20.64 7.00
CA TYR A 502 -7.15 -19.37 7.47
C TYR A 502 -7.41 -19.17 8.96
N MET A 503 -8.63 -19.50 9.43
CA MET A 503 -9.00 -19.41 10.85
C MET A 503 -8.14 -20.32 11.72
N LYS A 504 -7.90 -21.55 11.26
CA LYS A 504 -7.09 -22.57 11.94
C LYS A 504 -5.64 -22.13 12.11
N ARG A 505 -5.05 -21.60 11.04
CA ARG A 505 -3.63 -21.22 11.00
C ARG A 505 -3.34 -19.87 11.64
N GLN A 506 -4.35 -19.00 11.75
CA GLN A 506 -4.22 -17.59 12.16
C GLN A 506 -3.33 -17.38 13.39
N MET A 507 -3.50 -18.17 14.44
CA MET A 507 -2.82 -17.92 15.72
C MET A 507 -1.32 -18.22 15.72
N THR A 508 -0.84 -18.96 14.72
CA THR A 508 0.59 -19.31 14.52
C THR A 508 1.21 -18.61 13.32
N SER A 509 0.42 -17.80 12.62
CA SER A 509 0.82 -17.07 11.42
C SER A 509 0.90 -15.57 11.69
N GLU A 510 1.69 -14.87 10.88
CA GLU A 510 1.78 -13.41 10.91
C GLU A 510 0.40 -12.77 10.66
N VAL A 511 0.10 -11.70 11.41
CA VAL A 511 -1.05 -10.84 11.11
C VAL A 511 -0.62 -9.74 10.16
N LEU A 512 -1.11 -9.81 8.92
CA LEU A 512 -0.82 -8.85 7.84
C LEU A 512 -1.81 -7.69 7.86
N TRP A 513 -1.80 -6.90 8.93
CA TRP A 513 -2.75 -5.80 9.13
C TRP A 513 -2.50 -4.62 8.17
N GLU A 514 -1.24 -4.26 7.93
CA GLU A 514 -0.89 -3.23 6.93
C GLU A 514 -1.46 -3.60 5.56
N GLN A 515 -1.24 -4.85 5.12
CA GLN A 515 -1.71 -5.36 3.84
C GLN A 515 -3.25 -5.42 3.80
N THR A 516 -3.88 -5.81 4.90
CA THR A 516 -5.35 -5.81 5.03
C THR A 516 -5.93 -4.43 4.72
N VAL A 517 -5.46 -3.40 5.42
CA VAL A 517 -5.96 -2.03 5.22
C VAL A 517 -5.65 -1.53 3.81
N ARG A 518 -4.44 -1.79 3.29
CA ARG A 518 -4.07 -1.40 1.91
C ARG A 518 -4.95 -2.06 0.87
N HIS A 519 -5.26 -3.35 1.01
CA HIS A 519 -6.16 -4.03 0.09
C HIS A 519 -7.60 -3.54 0.22
N MET A 520 -8.07 -3.20 1.42
CA MET A 520 -9.39 -2.57 1.58
C MET A 520 -9.48 -1.23 0.83
N VAL A 521 -8.45 -0.38 0.95
CA VAL A 521 -8.37 0.89 0.21
C VAL A 521 -8.31 0.64 -1.30
N PHE A 522 -7.48 -0.30 -1.74
CA PHE A 522 -7.36 -0.69 -3.15
C PHE A 522 -8.68 -1.21 -3.73
N ASP A 523 -9.42 -2.00 -2.95
CA ASP A 523 -10.74 -2.52 -3.28
C ASP A 523 -11.86 -1.46 -3.23
N GLY A 524 -11.51 -0.20 -2.97
CA GLY A 524 -12.42 0.93 -3.05
C GLY A 524 -13.17 1.24 -1.76
N VAL A 525 -12.82 0.61 -0.62
CA VAL A 525 -13.35 1.00 0.69
C VAL A 525 -12.94 2.43 0.98
N LYS A 526 -13.92 3.24 1.40
CA LYS A 526 -13.71 4.66 1.64
C LYS A 526 -13.98 5.09 3.06
N ASP A 527 -15.04 4.55 3.68
CA ASP A 527 -15.40 4.85 5.06
C ASP A 527 -15.12 3.63 5.94
N PHE A 528 -14.46 3.88 7.07
CA PHE A 528 -14.09 2.83 8.02
C PHE A 528 -14.71 3.14 9.38
N PHE A 529 -15.28 2.14 10.02
CA PHE A 529 -15.78 2.22 11.39
C PHE A 529 -14.98 1.27 12.27
N GLU A 530 -14.15 1.80 13.17
CA GLU A 530 -13.53 1.01 14.23
C GLU A 530 -14.58 0.76 15.32
N VAL A 531 -15.11 -0.45 15.38
CA VAL A 531 -16.22 -0.85 16.24
C VAL A 531 -15.67 -1.60 17.45
N GLY A 532 -15.57 -0.89 18.58
CA GLY A 532 -14.98 -1.43 19.79
C GLY A 532 -14.31 -0.37 20.66
N PRO A 533 -13.68 -0.79 21.75
CA PRO A 533 -13.10 0.12 22.71
C PRO A 533 -11.83 0.80 22.18
N HIS A 534 -11.64 2.06 22.55
CA HIS A 534 -10.55 2.92 22.09
C HIS A 534 -10.44 3.04 20.56
N LYS A 535 -9.32 3.60 20.06
CA LYS A 535 -9.10 3.98 18.66
C LYS A 535 -7.76 3.49 18.10
N GLN A 536 -7.39 2.26 18.48
CA GLN A 536 -6.08 1.69 18.17
C GLN A 536 -5.93 1.45 16.66
N LEU A 537 -6.94 0.87 16.02
CA LEU A 537 -6.91 0.59 14.58
C LEU A 537 -6.86 1.89 13.79
N LYS A 538 -7.65 2.91 14.15
CA LYS A 538 -7.58 4.25 13.56
C LYS A 538 -6.20 4.87 13.69
N ALA A 539 -5.53 4.71 14.83
CA ALA A 539 -4.17 5.19 15.02
C ALA A 539 -3.16 4.47 14.10
N MET A 540 -3.35 3.18 13.83
CA MET A 540 -2.53 2.44 12.86
C MET A 540 -2.85 2.84 11.42
N ILE A 541 -4.12 3.01 11.07
CA ILE A 541 -4.55 3.47 9.73
C ILE A 541 -3.93 4.81 9.40
N LYS A 542 -3.82 5.74 10.37
CA LYS A 542 -3.09 7.00 10.18
C LYS A 542 -1.67 6.81 9.62
N ARG A 543 -1.01 5.71 9.96
CA ARG A 543 0.34 5.38 9.49
C ARG A 543 0.36 4.61 8.17
N ILE A 544 -0.78 4.07 7.74
CA ILE A 544 -0.93 3.29 6.50
C ILE A 544 -1.43 4.19 5.37
N ASP A 545 -2.49 4.96 5.61
CA ASP A 545 -3.17 5.79 4.61
C ASP A 545 -3.89 6.98 5.29
N GLN A 546 -3.51 8.21 4.93
CA GLN A 546 -4.04 9.43 5.54
C GLN A 546 -5.51 9.70 5.18
N ASP A 547 -5.95 9.31 4.00
CA ASP A 547 -7.32 9.57 3.56
C ASP A 547 -8.29 8.56 4.17
N ALA A 548 -7.89 7.29 4.25
CA ALA A 548 -8.59 6.29 5.04
C ALA A 548 -8.69 6.73 6.52
N PHE A 549 -7.62 7.27 7.10
CA PHE A 549 -7.63 7.77 8.48
C PHE A 549 -8.64 8.90 8.71
N LYS A 550 -8.68 9.90 7.82
CA LYS A 550 -9.65 11.01 7.89
C LYS A 550 -11.09 10.51 7.83
N ARG A 551 -11.32 9.41 7.11
CA ARG A 551 -12.63 8.75 6.94
C ARG A 551 -12.86 7.56 7.86
N THR A 552 -11.97 7.37 8.84
CA THR A 552 -12.17 6.38 9.89
C THR A 552 -12.87 7.03 11.07
N GLU A 553 -14.01 6.51 11.48
CA GLU A 553 -14.72 6.87 12.70
C GLU A 553 -14.59 5.76 13.73
N ASN A 554 -14.52 6.09 15.02
CA ASN A 554 -14.55 5.09 16.08
C ASN A 554 -15.93 5.10 16.73
N ILE A 555 -16.49 3.90 16.91
CA ILE A 555 -17.72 3.66 17.64
C ILE A 555 -17.34 3.14 19.02
N ALA A 556 -17.18 4.08 19.95
CA ALA A 556 -16.78 3.81 21.32
C ALA A 556 -17.95 3.24 22.12
N VAL A 557 -17.79 1.98 22.53
CA VAL A 557 -18.74 1.22 23.33
C VAL A 557 -18.72 1.55 24.81
#